data_AF-A0A842V5J7-F1
#
_entry.id   AF-A0A842V5J7-F1
#
_cell.length_a   1.000
_cell.length_b   1.000
_cell.length_c   1.000
_cell.angle_alpha   90.00
_cell.angle_beta   90.00
_cell.angle_gamma   90.00
#
_symmetry.space_group_name_H-M   'P 1'
#
loop_
_entity.id
_entity.type
_entity.pdbx_description
1 polymer ?
#
loop_
_entity_poly.entity_id
_entity_poly.type
_entity_poly.pdbx_seq_one_letter_code
_entity_poly.pdbx_strand_id
1 'polypeptide(L)'
;MRTWENTLDPHARIVFKLDVLKWSVSYLFYTGKWECIARIDNYPHDRKQLPHIHRYRQDKVEFRDLTFNEAEEVLISIGNRIRERIKDGSY
;
A
#
# COMPACT_ATOMS: atom_id res chain seq x y z
N MET A 1 12.62 -6.54 -14.61
CA MET A 1 11.63 -6.01 -13.63
C MET A 1 10.24 -6.29 -14.18
N ARG A 2 9.42 -7.14 -13.51
CA ARG A 2 7.99 -7.29 -13.83
C ARG A 2 7.21 -6.49 -12.80
N THR A 3 6.79 -5.28 -13.17
CA THR A 3 5.77 -4.52 -12.45
C THR A 3 4.41 -4.98 -12.93
N TRP A 4 3.56 -5.41 -12.00
CA TRP A 4 2.14 -5.60 -12.27
C TRP A 4 1.44 -4.34 -11.79
N GLU A 5 0.78 -3.65 -12.72
CA GLU A 5 0.00 -2.45 -12.45
C GLU A 5 -1.47 -2.81 -12.58
N ASN A 6 -2.19 -2.85 -11.46
CA ASN A 6 -3.64 -2.92 -11.47
C ASN A 6 -4.16 -1.51 -11.14
N THR A 7 -4.62 -0.79 -12.16
CA THR A 7 -5.27 0.51 -12.00
C THR A 7 -6.69 0.28 -11.49
N LEU A 8 -6.87 0.39 -10.17
CA LEU A 8 -8.19 0.41 -9.54
C LEU A 8 -8.98 1.69 -9.88
N ASP A 9 -8.29 2.77 -10.26
CA ASP A 9 -8.80 4.11 -10.58
C ASP A 9 -7.69 4.89 -11.35
N PRO A 10 -7.97 5.85 -12.27
CA PRO A 10 -6.93 6.70 -12.87
C PRO A 10 -6.02 7.42 -11.85
N HIS A 11 -6.50 7.61 -10.62
CA HIS A 11 -5.77 8.25 -9.53
C HIS A 11 -5.12 7.27 -8.55
N ALA A 12 -5.26 5.95 -8.72
CA ALA A 12 -4.72 4.95 -7.81
C ALA A 12 -3.93 3.88 -8.57
N ARG A 13 -2.72 3.58 -8.08
CA ARG A 13 -1.87 2.53 -8.65
C ARG A 13 -1.42 1.58 -7.55
N ILE A 14 -1.63 0.28 -7.78
CA ILE A 14 -0.96 -0.76 -7.03
C ILE A 14 0.32 -1.12 -7.77
N VAL A 15 1.44 -1.11 -7.06
CA VAL A 15 2.75 -1.48 -7.58
C VAL A 15 3.26 -2.67 -6.79
N PHE A 16 3.55 -3.75 -7.52
CA PHE A 16 4.24 -4.92 -7.01
C PHE A 16 5.70 -4.93 -7.47
N LYS A 17 6.63 -5.17 -6.54
CA LYS A 17 8.04 -5.41 -6.84
C LYS A 17 8.43 -6.79 -6.32
N LEU A 18 9.04 -7.60 -7.19
CA LEU A 18 9.41 -8.99 -6.88
C LEU A 18 10.76 -9.09 -6.14
N ASP A 19 11.70 -8.19 -6.45
CA ASP A 19 13.08 -8.23 -5.94
C ASP A 19 13.17 -7.94 -4.42
N VAL A 20 12.11 -7.35 -3.87
CA VAL A 20 11.84 -7.15 -2.45
C VAL A 20 10.35 -7.36 -2.33
N LEU A 21 9.87 -8.37 -1.62
CA LEU A 21 8.43 -8.69 -1.53
C LEU A 21 7.68 -7.52 -0.90
N LYS A 22 7.28 -6.61 -1.77
CA LYS A 22 6.77 -5.29 -1.44
C LYS A 22 5.58 -5.03 -2.33
N TRP A 23 4.43 -4.90 -1.69
CA TRP A 23 3.22 -4.38 -2.30
C TRP A 23 3.04 -2.94 -1.82
N SER A 24 2.60 -2.07 -2.70
CA SER A 24 2.29 -0.69 -2.33
C SER A 24 1.10 -0.17 -3.10
N VAL A 25 0.28 0.61 -2.42
CA VAL A 25 -0.76 1.44 -3.04
C VAL A 25 -0.30 2.89 -2.99
N SER A 26 -0.31 3.53 -4.15
CA SER A 26 0.02 4.95 -4.31
C SER A 26 -1.15 5.68 -4.94
N TYR A 27 -1.38 6.91 -4.51
CA TYR A 27 -2.41 7.78 -5.07
C TYR A 27 -1.74 8.98 -5.77
N LEU A 28 -2.31 9.40 -6.89
CA LEU A 28 -1.95 10.63 -7.57
C LEU A 28 -2.72 11.78 -6.91
N PHE A 29 -1.98 12.60 -6.17
CA PHE A 29 -2.56 13.77 -5.54
C PHE A 29 -2.75 14.90 -6.55
N TYR A 30 -3.63 15.85 -6.22
CA TYR A 30 -3.87 17.07 -6.98
C TYR A 30 -2.59 17.89 -7.24
N THR A 31 -1.52 17.68 -6.46
CA THR A 31 -0.20 18.27 -6.67
C THR A 31 0.57 17.68 -7.87
N GLY A 32 0.01 16.68 -8.56
CA GLY A 32 0.65 15.97 -9.65
C GLY A 32 1.73 14.96 -9.21
N LYS A 33 1.83 14.69 -7.90
CA LYS A 33 2.80 13.74 -7.33
C LYS A 33 2.12 12.45 -6.90
N TRP A 34 2.77 11.33 -7.17
CA TRP A 34 2.39 10.03 -6.62
C TRP A 34 2.93 9.90 -5.20
N GLU A 35 2.05 9.74 -4.23
CA GLU A 35 2.43 9.48 -2.85
C GLU A 35 2.03 8.05 -2.48
N CYS A 36 2.96 7.32 -1.84
CA CYS A 36 2.70 5.97 -1.34
C CYS A 36 1.81 6.08 -0.09
N ILE A 37 0.56 5.61 -0.17
CA ILE A 37 -0.37 5.69 0.95
C ILE A 37 -0.21 4.53 1.90
N ALA A 38 0.00 3.34 1.35
CA ALA A 38 0.36 2.19 2.15
C ALA A 38 1.32 1.29 1.40
N ARG A 39 2.20 0.65 2.15
CA ARG A 39 3.01 -0.46 1.65
C ARG A 39 3.02 -1.59 2.67
N ILE A 40 3.02 -2.81 2.15
CA ILE A 40 3.30 -4.01 2.91
C ILE A 40 4.63 -4.52 2.40
N ASP A 41 5.60 -4.65 3.30
CA ASP A 41 6.86 -5.29 2.99
C ASP A 41 7.22 -6.30 4.08
N ASN A 42 8.07 -7.26 3.73
CA ASN A 42 8.53 -8.31 4.64
C ASN A 42 9.98 -8.09 5.09
N TYR A 43 10.49 -6.85 4.95
CA TYR A 43 11.85 -6.56 5.36
C TYR A 43 11.96 -6.72 6.89
N PRO A 44 13.03 -7.36 7.42
CA PRO A 44 13.17 -7.49 8.86
C PRO A 44 13.24 -6.11 9.52
N HIS A 45 12.31 -5.83 10.43
CA HIS A 45 12.29 -4.62 11.24
C HIS A 45 12.31 -5.04 12.71
N ASP A 46 13.14 -4.39 13.53
CA ASP A 46 13.18 -4.60 14.98
C ASP A 46 13.22 -6.07 15.42
N ARG A 47 14.02 -6.89 14.71
CA ARG A 47 14.19 -8.34 14.93
C ARG A 47 12.93 -9.19 14.68
N LYS A 48 11.90 -8.63 14.04
CA LYS A 48 10.70 -9.36 13.59
C LYS A 48 10.75 -9.56 12.07
N GLN A 49 10.60 -10.80 11.62
CA GLN A 49 10.45 -11.17 10.22
C GLN A 49 8.97 -11.40 9.88
N LEU A 50 8.13 -10.40 10.16
CA LEU A 50 6.71 -10.46 9.80
C LEU A 50 6.39 -9.38 8.76
N PRO A 51 5.47 -9.65 7.83
CA PRO A 51 4.89 -8.61 6.99
C PRO A 51 4.39 -7.46 7.84
N HIS A 52 4.64 -6.25 7.37
CA HIS A 52 4.23 -5.07 8.12
C HIS A 52 3.79 -3.94 7.22
N ILE A 53 2.79 -3.22 7.71
CA ILE A 53 2.07 -2.19 6.98
C ILE A 53 2.60 -0.84 7.41
N HIS A 54 3.17 -0.10 6.46
CA HIS A 54 3.45 1.32 6.61
C HIS A 54 2.26 2.09 6.05
N ARG A 55 1.76 3.09 6.77
CA ARG A 55 0.71 3.99 6.29
C ARG A 55 1.25 5.41 6.21
N TYR A 56 0.78 6.15 5.22
CA TYR A 56 1.17 7.55 5.01
C TYR A 56 0.83 8.40 6.23
N ARG A 57 1.81 9.22 6.65
CA ARG A 57 1.75 10.07 7.86
C ARG A 57 1.45 9.32 9.16
N GLN A 58 1.75 8.02 9.21
CA GLN A 58 1.72 7.25 10.45
C GLN A 58 3.11 6.73 10.76
N ASP A 59 3.65 7.12 11.91
CA ASP A 59 4.95 6.64 12.38
C ASP A 59 4.88 5.20 12.90
N LYS A 60 3.68 4.72 13.21
CA LYS A 60 3.46 3.36 13.71
C LYS A 60 3.40 2.38 12.55
N VAL A 61 4.26 1.37 12.64
CA VAL A 61 4.24 0.18 11.79
C VAL A 61 3.31 -0.87 12.39
N GLU A 62 2.40 -1.41 11.58
CA GLU A 62 1.51 -2.50 11.99
C GLU A 62 2.04 -3.83 11.47
N PHE A 63 2.39 -4.74 12.38
CA PHE A 63 2.80 -6.10 12.02
C PHE A 63 1.59 -7.01 11.91
N ARG A 64 1.51 -7.78 10.83
CA ARG A 64 0.49 -8.82 10.65
C ARG A 64 1.13 -10.07 10.08
N ASP A 65 0.69 -11.22 10.56
CA ASP A 65 0.99 -12.48 9.89
C ASP A 65 0.07 -12.59 8.67
N LEU A 66 0.63 -12.43 7.47
CA LEU A 66 -0.10 -12.38 6.21
C LEU A 66 0.62 -13.21 5.15
N THR A 67 -0.14 -13.98 4.40
CA THR A 67 0.28 -14.52 3.11
C THR A 67 0.31 -13.41 2.06
N PHE A 68 0.90 -13.70 0.89
CA PHE A 68 0.93 -12.73 -0.21
C PHE A 68 -0.46 -12.37 -0.76
N ASN A 69 -1.36 -13.33 -0.83
CA ASN A 69 -2.73 -13.08 -1.27
C ASN A 69 -3.46 -12.16 -0.30
N GLU A 70 -3.30 -12.40 1.01
CA GLU A 70 -3.90 -11.54 2.04
C GLU A 70 -3.29 -10.14 2.05
N ALA A 71 -1.98 -10.01 1.80
CA ALA A 71 -1.33 -8.71 1.70
C ALA A 71 -1.87 -7.88 0.53
N GLU A 72 -2.13 -8.51 -0.62
CA GLU A 72 -2.76 -7.86 -1.76
C GLU A 72 -4.20 -7.41 -1.43
N GLU A 73 -5.02 -8.29 -0.86
CA GLU A 73 -6.38 -7.98 -0.44
C GLU A 73 -6.44 -6.81 0.57
N VAL A 74 -5.51 -6.81 1.54
CA VAL A 74 -5.39 -5.72 2.53
C VAL A 74 -5.08 -4.39 1.84
N LEU A 75 -4.19 -4.37 0.86
CA LEU A 75 -3.86 -3.14 0.14
C LEU A 75 -4.99 -2.65 -0.75
N ILE A 76 -5.72 -3.56 -1.39
CA ILE A 76 -6.93 -3.22 -2.15
C ILE A 76 -7.97 -2.60 -1.20
N SER A 77 -8.18 -3.23 -0.03
CA SER A 77 -9.12 -2.72 1.00
C SER A 77 -8.72 -1.33 1.50
N ILE A 78 -7.43 -1.11 1.79
CA ILE A 78 -6.90 0.21 2.17
C ILE A 78 -7.14 1.22 1.04
N GLY A 79 -6.82 0.84 -0.20
CA GLY A 79 -7.04 1.66 -1.40
C GLY A 79 -8.49 2.09 -1.54
N ASN A 80 -9.44 1.16 -1.42
CA ASN A 80 -10.87 1.45 -1.51
C ASN A 80 -11.36 2.39 -0.40
N ARG A 81 -10.93 2.18 0.86
CA ARG A 81 -11.26 3.07 1.99
C ARG A 81 -10.77 4.49 1.78
N ILE A 82 -9.55 4.66 1.26
CA ILE A 82 -9.01 5.99 0.94
C ILE A 82 -9.83 6.65 -0.15
N ARG A 83 -10.21 5.88 -1.19
CA ARG A 83 -11.06 6.37 -2.28
C ARG A 83 -12.39 6.91 -1.77
N GLU A 84 -13.05 6.18 -0.90
CA GLU A 84 -14.31 6.60 -0.25
C GLU A 84 -14.09 7.89 0.54
N ARG A 85 -13.06 7.95 1.38
CA ARG A 85 -12.75 9.17 2.15
C ARG A 85 -12.43 10.38 1.27
N ILE A 86 -11.74 10.20 0.15
CA ILE A 86 -11.47 11.27 -0.81
C ILE A 86 -12.78 11.75 -1.46
N LYS A 87 -13.66 10.84 -1.87
CA LYS A 87 -14.99 11.19 -2.43
C LYS A 87 -15.84 11.98 -1.45
N ASP A 88 -15.77 11.61 -0.17
CA ASP A 88 -16.53 12.24 0.91
C ASP A 88 -15.84 13.49 1.48
N GLY A 89 -14.67 13.88 0.97
CA GLY A 89 -13.92 15.06 1.43
C GLY A 89 -13.33 14.93 2.85
N SER A 90 -13.17 13.71 3.35
CA SER A 90 -12.79 13.40 4.75
C SER A 90 -11.37 12.81 4.90
N TYR A 91 -10.56 12.88 3.84
CA TYR A 91 -9.21 12.33 3.80
C TYR A 91 -8.14 13.32 4.27
#